data_AF-A0A133VI59-F1
#
_entry.id   AF-A0A133VI59-F1
#
_cell.length_a   1.000
_cell.length_b   1.000
_cell.length_c   1.000
_cell.angle_alpha   90.00
_cell.angle_beta   90.00
_cell.angle_gamma   90.00
#
_symmetry.space_group_name_H-M   'P 1'
#
loop_
_entity.id
_entity.type
_entity.pdbx_description
1 polymer ?
#
loop_
_entity_poly.entity_id
_entity_poly.type
_entity_poly.pdbx_seq_one_letter_code
_entity_poly.pdbx_strand_id
1 'polypeptide(L)'
;MFKFLRVKRRFGIDLVFIVILGILYWSFHSGLPTIQPQVNDLFLATFLFLGFGTLSLYLAADINPKLASLTHTGFFPLASLTFLALKWLPSITSGFEESKLLLSLGIIGYGIVLIAYFNIQFLIHRKEPNPQELRKIRNSTK
;
A
#
# COMPACT_ATOMS: atom_id res chain seq x y z
N MET A 1 -12.27 -15.80 16.53
CA MET A 1 -13.07 -14.62 16.14
C MET A 1 -12.21 -13.37 15.87
N PHE A 2 -11.46 -12.85 16.84
CA PHE A 2 -10.67 -11.60 16.67
C PHE A 2 -9.55 -11.65 15.61
N LYS A 3 -8.90 -12.81 15.41
CA LYS A 3 -7.86 -13.01 14.36
C LYS A 3 -8.43 -12.86 12.94
N PHE A 4 -9.63 -13.41 12.73
CA PHE A 4 -10.35 -13.34 11.46
C PHE A 4 -10.89 -11.93 11.19
N LEU A 5 -11.39 -11.24 12.23
CA LEU A 5 -11.81 -9.84 12.15
C LEU A 5 -10.64 -8.88 11.82
N ARG A 6 -9.45 -9.15 12.37
CA ARG A 6 -8.22 -8.40 12.11
C ARG A 6 -7.81 -8.44 10.64
N VAL A 7 -7.67 -9.66 10.14
CA VAL A 7 -7.31 -9.94 8.75
C VAL A 7 -8.40 -9.39 7.82
N LYS A 8 -9.70 -9.63 8.12
CA LYS A 8 -10.83 -9.07 7.36
C LYS A 8 -10.80 -7.54 7.25
N ARG A 9 -10.50 -6.84 8.34
CA ARG A 9 -10.51 -5.38 8.35
C ARG A 9 -9.37 -4.81 7.51
N ARG A 10 -8.18 -5.42 7.57
CA ARG A 10 -7.04 -5.04 6.71
C ARG A 10 -7.31 -5.32 5.23
N PHE A 11 -7.87 -6.50 4.92
CA PHE A 11 -8.33 -6.83 3.57
C PHE A 11 -9.40 -5.83 3.05
N GLY A 12 -10.29 -5.36 3.93
CA GLY A 12 -11.27 -4.33 3.57
C GLY A 12 -10.62 -3.02 3.16
N ILE A 13 -9.57 -2.58 3.88
CA ILE A 13 -8.79 -1.40 3.50
C ILE A 13 -8.00 -1.65 2.21
N ASP A 14 -7.41 -2.84 2.03
CA ASP A 14 -6.69 -3.22 0.81
C ASP A 14 -7.61 -3.16 -0.41
N LEU A 15 -8.86 -3.64 -0.28
CA LEU A 15 -9.87 -3.55 -1.34
C LEU A 15 -10.22 -2.10 -1.69
N VAL A 16 -10.48 -1.25 -0.70
CA VAL A 16 -10.77 0.17 -0.93
C VAL A 16 -9.58 0.83 -1.63
N PHE A 17 -8.36 0.51 -1.20
CA PHE A 17 -7.14 1.03 -1.79
C PHE A 17 -6.94 0.58 -3.25
N ILE A 18 -7.24 -0.69 -3.56
CA ILE A 18 -7.23 -1.21 -4.94
C ILE A 18 -8.20 -0.44 -5.83
N VAL A 19 -9.42 -0.15 -5.33
CA VAL A 19 -10.41 0.63 -6.09
C VAL A 19 -9.88 2.05 -6.37
N ILE A 20 -9.32 2.72 -5.36
CA ILE A 20 -8.73 4.06 -5.52
C ILE A 20 -7.57 4.02 -6.53
N LEU A 21 -6.68 3.02 -6.42
CA LEU A 21 -5.59 2.83 -7.38
C LEU A 21 -6.10 2.56 -8.80
N GLY A 22 -7.18 1.81 -8.97
CA GLY A 22 -7.80 1.57 -10.27
C GLY A 22 -8.32 2.85 -10.92
N ILE A 23 -8.98 3.72 -10.15
CA ILE A 23 -9.46 5.03 -10.62
C ILE A 23 -8.28 5.93 -11.00
N LEU A 24 -7.22 5.93 -10.18
CA LEU A 24 -5.99 6.67 -10.46
C LEU A 24 -5.30 6.16 -11.71
N TYR A 25 -5.15 4.84 -11.85
CA TYR A 25 -4.58 4.23 -13.05
C TYR A 25 -5.34 4.65 -14.30
N TRP A 26 -6.68 4.54 -14.27
CA TRP A 26 -7.52 4.95 -15.40
C TRP A 26 -7.30 6.42 -15.77
N SER A 27 -7.32 7.30 -14.77
CA SER A 27 -7.10 8.74 -14.97
C SER A 27 -5.75 9.04 -15.64
N PHE A 28 -4.68 8.36 -15.23
CA PHE A 28 -3.35 8.55 -15.81
C PHE A 28 -3.22 7.91 -17.18
N HIS A 29 -3.78 6.72 -17.35
CA HIS A 29 -3.75 5.98 -18.61
C HIS A 29 -4.45 6.76 -19.73
N SER A 30 -5.58 7.42 -19.42
CA SER A 30 -6.32 8.27 -20.35
C SER A 30 -5.73 9.69 -20.49
N GLY A 31 -5.23 10.27 -19.40
CA GLY A 31 -4.75 11.66 -19.39
C GLY A 31 -3.30 11.84 -19.85
N LEU A 32 -2.48 10.79 -19.84
CA LEU A 32 -1.04 10.85 -20.10
C LEU A 32 -0.58 9.77 -21.12
N PRO A 33 -1.14 9.77 -22.35
CA PRO A 33 -0.90 8.71 -23.35
C PRO A 33 0.58 8.60 -23.77
N THR A 34 1.33 9.70 -23.75
CA THR A 34 2.75 9.76 -24.13
C THR A 34 3.68 9.04 -23.17
N ILE A 35 3.26 8.79 -21.93
CA ILE A 35 4.05 8.13 -20.89
C ILE A 35 3.33 6.91 -20.30
N GLN A 36 2.43 6.32 -21.08
CA GLN A 36 1.68 5.12 -20.71
C GLN A 36 2.55 3.97 -20.23
N PRO A 37 3.69 3.63 -20.88
CA PRO A 37 4.54 2.54 -20.41
C PRO A 37 5.02 2.74 -18.97
N GLN A 38 5.39 3.96 -18.61
CA GLN A 38 5.86 4.31 -17.27
C GLN A 38 4.72 4.26 -16.25
N VAL A 39 3.52 4.71 -16.64
CA VAL A 39 2.30 4.59 -15.82
C VAL A 39 1.99 3.12 -15.57
N ASN A 40 1.95 2.29 -16.61
CA ASN A 40 1.65 0.86 -16.49
C ASN A 40 2.62 0.16 -15.56
N ASP A 41 3.92 0.41 -15.70
CA ASP A 41 4.94 -0.19 -14.83
C ASP A 41 4.79 0.23 -13.37
N LEU A 42 4.46 1.50 -13.12
CA LEU A 42 4.27 2.02 -11.76
C LEU A 42 3.12 1.28 -11.09
N PHE A 43 1.93 1.29 -11.71
CA PHE A 43 0.75 0.68 -11.14
C PHE A 43 0.89 -0.84 -11.03
N LEU A 44 1.51 -1.51 -12.02
CA LEU A 44 1.81 -2.93 -11.96
C LEU A 44 2.70 -3.27 -10.75
N ALA A 45 3.77 -2.51 -10.53
CA ALA A 45 4.64 -2.69 -9.37
C ALA A 45 3.86 -2.50 -8.06
N THR A 46 3.01 -1.48 -7.97
CA THR A 46 2.16 -1.25 -6.80
C THR A 46 1.22 -2.41 -6.52
N PHE A 47 0.53 -2.93 -7.54
CA PHE A 47 -0.37 -4.07 -7.40
C PHE A 47 0.39 -5.33 -6.99
N LEU A 48 1.57 -5.57 -7.58
CA LEU A 48 2.44 -6.69 -7.20
C LEU A 48 2.89 -6.59 -5.75
N PHE A 49 3.42 -5.44 -5.33
CA PHE A 49 3.89 -5.28 -3.95
C PHE A 49 2.73 -5.36 -2.95
N LEU A 50 1.54 -4.85 -3.29
CA LEU A 50 0.34 -5.00 -2.45
C LEU A 50 -0.06 -6.47 -2.36
N GLY A 51 -0.05 -7.19 -3.48
CA GLY A 51 -0.33 -8.63 -3.55
C GLY A 51 0.65 -9.43 -2.69
N PHE A 52 1.96 -9.17 -2.81
CA PHE A 52 2.99 -9.80 -1.98
C PHE A 52 2.83 -9.47 -0.50
N GLY A 53 2.57 -8.21 -0.15
CA GLY A 53 2.31 -7.79 1.22
C GLY A 53 1.10 -8.52 1.80
N THR A 54 0.02 -8.64 1.02
CA THR A 54 -1.23 -9.29 1.42
C THR A 54 -1.05 -10.80 1.56
N LEU A 55 -0.30 -11.43 0.66
CA LEU A 55 0.05 -12.84 0.72
C LEU A 55 0.93 -13.14 1.93
N SER A 56 1.93 -12.29 2.22
CA SER A 56 2.74 -12.37 3.44
C SER A 56 1.87 -12.26 4.69
N LEU A 57 0.92 -11.32 4.71
CA LEU A 57 -0.03 -11.19 5.82
C LEU A 57 -0.86 -12.47 5.99
N TYR A 58 -1.33 -13.06 4.90
CA TYR A 58 -2.15 -14.27 4.96
C TYR A 58 -1.36 -15.50 5.44
N LEU A 59 -0.16 -15.72 4.89
CA LEU A 59 0.65 -16.93 5.16
C LEU A 59 1.43 -16.84 6.48
N ALA A 60 1.98 -15.67 6.79
CA ALA A 60 2.89 -15.51 7.93
C ALA A 60 2.20 -15.02 9.21
N ALA A 61 0.94 -14.55 9.16
CA ALA A 61 0.25 -14.06 10.36
C ALA A 61 0.06 -15.13 11.44
N ASP A 62 0.07 -16.41 11.05
CA ASP A 62 -0.09 -17.52 11.98
C ASP A 62 1.20 -17.88 12.71
N ILE A 63 2.34 -17.66 12.06
CA ILE A 63 3.67 -17.97 12.57
C ILE A 63 4.23 -16.77 13.33
N ASN A 64 4.23 -15.59 12.70
CA ASN A 64 4.74 -14.35 13.28
C ASN A 64 3.89 -13.15 12.85
N PRO A 65 2.81 -12.83 13.59
CA PRO A 65 1.90 -11.74 13.23
C PRO A 65 2.56 -10.36 13.23
N LYS A 66 3.64 -10.18 13.99
CA LYS A 66 4.38 -8.92 14.07
C LYS A 66 5.18 -8.71 12.78
N LEU A 67 5.89 -9.75 12.32
CA LEU A 67 6.62 -9.72 11.05
C LEU A 67 5.69 -9.63 9.84
N ALA A 68 4.59 -10.36 9.85
CA ALA A 68 3.57 -10.34 8.79
C ALA A 68 2.93 -8.95 8.65
N SER A 69 2.61 -8.29 9.79
CA SER A 69 2.15 -6.91 9.76
C SER A 69 3.25 -5.96 9.29
N LEU A 70 4.49 -6.10 9.75
CA LEU A 70 5.59 -5.21 9.36
C LEU A 70 5.86 -5.27 7.86
N THR A 71 5.77 -6.46 7.26
CA THR A 71 5.93 -6.65 5.81
C THR A 71 4.76 -6.06 5.03
N HIS A 72 3.51 -6.28 5.47
CA HIS A 72 2.31 -5.73 4.82
C HIS A 72 2.19 -4.20 4.95
N THR A 73 2.46 -3.64 6.14
CA THR A 73 2.24 -2.22 6.41
C THR A 73 3.49 -1.38 6.27
N GLY A 74 4.69 -1.95 6.46
CA GLY A 74 5.96 -1.24 6.39
C GLY A 74 6.65 -1.42 5.05
N PHE A 75 6.96 -2.66 4.70
CA PHE A 75 7.76 -2.95 3.51
C PHE A 75 7.04 -2.59 2.20
N PHE A 76 5.76 -2.92 2.04
CA PHE A 76 5.00 -2.61 0.83
C PHE A 76 4.98 -1.10 0.48
N PRO A 77 4.58 -0.19 1.39
CA PRO A 77 4.49 1.23 1.06
C PRO A 77 5.86 1.86 0.85
N LEU A 78 6.87 1.44 1.62
CA LEU A 78 8.25 1.90 1.45
C LEU A 78 8.82 1.44 0.11
N ALA A 79 8.65 0.17 -0.28
CA ALA A 79 9.13 -0.33 -1.56
C ALA A 79 8.45 0.42 -2.73
N SER A 80 7.15 0.68 -2.62
CA SER A 80 6.39 1.42 -3.64
C SER A 80 6.85 2.88 -3.76
N LEU A 81 7.12 3.56 -2.64
CA LEU A 81 7.66 4.93 -2.63
C LEU A 81 9.08 4.98 -3.18
N THR A 82 9.95 4.05 -2.78
CA THR A 82 11.33 3.96 -3.26
C THR A 82 11.37 3.68 -4.77
N PHE A 83 10.53 2.77 -5.26
CA PHE A 83 10.41 2.50 -6.70
C PHE A 83 9.98 3.74 -7.47
N LEU A 84 9.00 4.47 -6.94
CA LEU A 84 8.54 5.72 -7.54
C LEU A 84 9.63 6.80 -7.56
N ALA A 85 10.37 6.96 -6.46
CA ALA A 85 11.49 7.90 -6.39
C ALA A 85 12.59 7.53 -7.38
N LEU A 86 13.02 6.28 -7.44
CA LEU A 86 14.08 5.84 -8.36
C LEU A 86 13.69 5.99 -9.83
N LYS A 87 12.44 5.68 -10.17
CA LYS A 87 11.99 5.64 -11.57
C LYS A 87 11.60 7.01 -12.11
N TRP A 88 11.05 7.90 -11.29
CA TRP A 88 10.45 9.15 -11.76
C TRP A 88 11.16 10.43 -11.32
N LEU A 89 11.89 10.42 -10.20
CA LEU A 89 12.66 11.61 -9.77
C LEU A 89 13.63 12.13 -10.84
N PRO A 90 14.34 11.27 -11.62
CA PRO A 90 15.19 11.73 -12.72
C PRO A 90 14.43 12.41 -13.87
N SER A 91 13.15 12.09 -14.05
CA SER A 91 12.31 12.63 -15.14
C SER A 91 11.76 14.02 -14.80
N ILE A 92 11.56 14.31 -13.51
CA ILE A 92 11.06 15.59 -13.00
C ILE A 92 12.18 16.65 -12.99
N THR A 93 13.44 16.25 -12.79
CA THR A 93 14.57 17.19 -12.70
C THR A 93 15.13 17.65 -14.05
N SER A 94 14.70 17.05 -15.17
CA SER A 94 15.24 17.30 -16.52
C SER A 94 14.54 18.43 -17.31
N GLY A 95 14.04 19.47 -16.64
CA GLY A 95 13.46 20.68 -17.25
C GLY A 95 11.93 20.72 -17.29
N PHE A 96 11.33 21.91 -17.36
CA PHE A 96 9.89 22.16 -17.25
C PHE A 96 9.18 22.15 -18.62
N GLU A 97 8.30 21.18 -18.84
CA GLU A 97 7.28 21.19 -19.90
C GLU A 97 5.91 20.97 -19.26
N GLU A 98 4.85 21.46 -19.89
CA GLU A 98 3.46 21.40 -19.37
C GLU A 98 2.99 19.95 -19.12
N SER A 99 3.41 19.02 -19.98
CA SER A 99 3.21 17.57 -19.83
C SER A 99 3.87 17.00 -18.56
N LYS A 100 5.01 17.57 -18.13
CA LYS A 100 5.71 17.18 -16.90
C LYS A 100 5.02 17.72 -15.65
N LEU A 101 4.27 18.82 -15.75
CA LEU A 101 3.51 19.38 -14.62
C LEU A 101 2.31 18.50 -14.27
N LEU A 102 1.53 18.07 -15.27
CA LEU A 102 0.43 17.11 -15.08
C LEU A 102 0.94 15.79 -14.51
N LEU A 103 2.06 15.30 -15.04
CA LEU A 103 2.71 14.12 -14.51
C LEU A 103 3.15 14.30 -13.05
N SER A 104 3.79 15.43 -12.72
CA SER A 104 4.26 15.72 -11.36
C SER A 104 3.10 15.78 -10.37
N LEU A 105 1.99 16.44 -10.73
CA LEU A 105 0.75 16.47 -9.94
C LEU A 105 0.18 15.07 -9.74
N GLY A 106 0.21 14.25 -10.79
CA GLY A 106 -0.17 12.85 -10.71
C GLY A 106 0.68 12.08 -9.69
N ILE A 107 2.00 12.13 -9.84
CA ILE A 107 2.94 11.45 -8.93
C ILE A 107 2.72 11.89 -7.47
N ILE A 108 2.48 13.17 -7.24
CA ILE A 108 2.13 13.72 -5.92
C ILE A 108 0.82 13.10 -5.41
N GLY A 109 -0.23 13.08 -6.22
CA GLY A 109 -1.52 12.49 -5.85
C GLY A 109 -1.41 11.01 -5.50
N TYR A 110 -0.67 10.24 -6.30
CA TYR A 110 -0.36 8.84 -6.03
C TYR A 110 0.45 8.68 -4.73
N GLY A 111 1.46 9.53 -4.50
CA GLY A 111 2.25 9.54 -3.26
C GLY A 111 1.39 9.81 -2.03
N ILE A 112 0.46 10.78 -2.10
CA ILE A 112 -0.49 11.08 -1.02
C ILE A 112 -1.37 9.86 -0.73
N VAL A 113 -1.85 9.17 -1.76
CA VAL A 113 -2.68 7.96 -1.63
C VAL A 113 -1.90 6.82 -0.94
N LEU A 114 -0.64 6.60 -1.32
CA LEU A 114 0.25 5.64 -0.64
C LEU A 114 0.49 5.99 0.83
N ILE A 115 0.75 7.27 1.12
CA ILE A 115 0.97 7.76 2.49
C ILE A 115 -0.31 7.58 3.32
N ALA A 116 -1.47 7.91 2.78
CA ALA A 116 -2.75 7.71 3.45
C ALA A 116 -3.00 6.24 3.76
N TYR A 117 -2.78 5.35 2.79
CA TYR A 117 -2.85 3.90 3.00
C TYR A 117 -1.91 3.42 4.11
N PHE A 118 -0.64 3.83 4.06
CA PHE A 118 0.34 3.49 5.09
C PHE A 118 -0.14 3.91 6.48
N ASN A 119 -0.60 5.15 6.63
CA ASN A 119 -1.07 5.68 7.90
C ASN A 119 -2.31 4.93 8.42
N ILE A 120 -3.28 4.63 7.55
CA ILE A 120 -4.49 3.88 7.93
C ILE A 120 -4.11 2.47 8.40
N GLN A 121 -3.27 1.76 7.64
CA GLN A 121 -2.83 0.41 7.99
C GLN A 121 -1.99 0.39 9.28
N PHE A 122 -1.15 1.40 9.48
CA PHE A 122 -0.36 1.54 10.70
C PHE A 122 -1.22 1.86 11.94
N LEU A 123 -2.23 2.72 11.80
CA LEU A 123 -3.19 3.00 12.86
C LEU A 123 -4.00 1.75 13.25
N ILE A 124 -4.41 0.96 12.26
CA ILE A 124 -5.07 -0.33 12.49
C ILE A 124 -4.14 -1.26 13.25
N HIS A 125 -2.86 -1.34 12.88
CA HIS A 125 -1.87 -2.14 13.60
C HIS A 125 -1.68 -1.70 15.07
N ARG A 126 -1.58 -0.39 15.34
CA ARG A 126 -1.40 0.13 16.71
C ARG A 126 -2.62 -0.07 17.61
N LYS A 127 -3.84 -0.02 17.04
CA LYS A 127 -5.08 -0.20 17.80
C LYS A 127 -5.44 -1.68 18.06
N GLU A 128 -4.68 -2.62 17.50
CA GLU A 128 -4.93 -4.05 17.68
C GLU A 128 -4.23 -4.58 18.94
N PRO A 129 -4.96 -5.12 19.93
CA PRO A 129 -4.34 -5.71 21.12
C PRO A 129 -3.42 -6.88 20.74
N ASN A 130 -2.33 -7.03 21.49
CA ASN A 130 -1.31 -8.03 21.18
C ASN A 130 -1.94 -9.43 21.23
N PRO A 131 -1.78 -10.29 20.21
CA PRO A 131 -2.38 -11.63 20.20
C PRO A 131 -1.98 -12.48 21.42
N GLN A 132 -0.84 -12.19 22.06
CA GLN A 132 -0.44 -12.83 23.31
C GLN A 132 -1.24 -12.33 24.52
N GLU A 133 -1.56 -11.04 24.60
CA GLU A 133 -2.41 -10.46 25.65
C GLU A 133 -3.84 -11.01 25.58
N LEU A 134 -4.38 -11.14 24.37
CA LEU A 134 -5.70 -11.74 24.16
C LEU A 134 -5.76 -13.23 24.54
N ARG A 135 -4.66 -13.98 24.35
CA ARG A 135 -4.57 -15.38 24.81
C ARG A 135 -4.56 -15.46 26.35
N LYS A 136 -3.87 -14.55 27.02
CA LYS A 136 -3.86 -14.46 28.48
C LYS A 136 -5.26 -14.13 29.04
N ILE A 137 -5.93 -13.13 28.48
CA ILE A 137 -7.30 -12.76 28.87
C ILE A 137 -8.28 -13.93 28.66
N ARG A 138 -8.20 -14.62 27.52
CA ARG A 138 -9.07 -15.77 27.25
C ARG A 138 -8.83 -16.93 28.20
N ASN A 139 -7.59 -17.16 28.61
CA ASN A 139 -7.23 -18.25 29.51
C ASN A 139 -7.49 -17.89 31.00
N SER A 140 -7.60 -16.61 31.36
CA SER A 140 -7.97 -16.17 32.72
C SER A 140 -9.49 -16.11 32.95
N THR A 141 -10.29 -16.27 31.89
CA THR A 141 -11.77 -16.25 31.96
C THR A 141 -12.37 -17.66 31.83
N LYS A 142 -11.53 -18.69 31.85
CA LYS A 142 -11.90 -20.11 31.95
C LYS A 142 -11.45 -20.63 33.30
#